data_AF-A0A2V9NBY2-F1
#
_entry.id   AF-A0A2V9NBY2-F1
#
_cell.length_a   1.000
_cell.length_b   1.000
_cell.length_c   1.000
_cell.angle_alpha   90.00
_cell.angle_beta   90.00
_cell.angle_gamma   90.00
#
_symmetry.space_group_name_H-M   'P 1'
#
loop_
_entity.id
_entity.type
_entity.pdbx_description
1 polymer ?
#
loop_
_entity_poly.entity_id
_entity_poly.type
_entity_poly.pdbx_seq_one_letter_code
_entity_poly.pdbx_strand_id
1 'polypeptide(L)'
;MTVMSSNGSRVIRFGVFELDPQAGELRRNGSRVRLQEQPLQVLTVLLERPGEVVARDELQKRLWPADTFVDFDHSLNAAIRRLRDALGDSAEHPRYVETVARRGYRFLAPVDGTKQAEPVPVVTKHRKWPIALGIGVVLAMGVVVGFHAAKRQLSVRPSSVRRITANPAEAPVLNGTISPDGKYLAFSDKTGFYLRLINTGETHPVSLPPGFKAEPASWFPNGAHLLTTWVAGPKEPPGIWEISTMGGAPRKIADSGANPSVSPDGKLIAYIAHSSAGPEMWVMQADGQSPHKIADDFEAEFGPATWSPDARNIAYVKFKYHP
;
A
#
# COMPACT_ATOMS: atom_id res chain seq x y z
N MET A 1 19.91 15.42 58.35
CA MET A 1 20.01 14.23 57.49
C MET A 1 18.72 14.12 56.69
N THR A 2 18.74 14.62 55.46
CA THR A 2 17.58 14.63 54.55
C THR A 2 17.55 13.29 53.82
N VAL A 3 16.52 12.49 54.07
CA VAL A 3 16.28 11.25 53.33
C VAL A 3 15.80 11.65 51.93
N MET A 4 16.58 11.30 50.91
CA MET A 4 16.21 11.47 49.50
C MET A 4 15.08 10.48 49.20
N SER A 5 13.85 10.99 49.03
CA SER A 5 12.74 10.20 48.50
C SER A 5 13.04 9.82 47.04
N SER A 6 13.39 8.56 46.80
CA SER A 6 13.55 7.99 45.47
C SER A 6 12.19 7.93 44.76
N ASN A 7 12.06 8.69 43.68
CA ASN A 7 10.90 8.71 42.80
C ASN A 7 10.79 7.35 42.08
N GLY A 8 9.98 6.42 42.61
CA GLY A 8 9.89 5.04 42.13
C GLY A 8 9.18 4.94 40.78
N SER A 9 9.86 4.35 39.79
CA SER A 9 9.24 3.91 38.54
C SER A 9 8.15 2.88 38.85
N ARG A 10 6.90 3.16 38.46
CA ARG A 10 5.78 2.25 38.72
C ARG A 10 5.77 1.15 37.66
N VAL A 11 6.36 0.00 38.00
CA VAL A 11 6.25 -1.24 37.23
C VAL A 11 4.78 -1.67 37.19
N ILE A 12 4.22 -1.86 35.99
CA ILE A 12 2.84 -2.25 35.75
C ILE A 12 2.77 -3.78 35.65
N ARG A 13 1.92 -4.43 36.44
CA ARG A 13 1.79 -5.90 36.46
C ARG A 13 0.47 -6.38 35.89
N PHE A 14 0.50 -7.37 35.00
CA PHE A 14 -0.70 -8.00 34.44
C PHE A 14 -0.43 -9.48 34.10
N GLY A 15 -1.27 -10.39 34.60
CA GLY A 15 -1.05 -11.83 34.42
C GLY A 15 0.35 -12.28 34.86
N VAL A 16 1.12 -12.87 33.94
CA VAL A 16 2.52 -13.33 34.15
C VAL A 16 3.56 -12.29 33.74
N PHE A 17 3.13 -11.08 33.40
CA PHE A 17 3.96 -10.04 32.82
C PHE A 17 4.16 -8.85 33.75
N GLU A 18 5.34 -8.25 33.64
CA GLU A 18 5.71 -7.00 34.30
C GLU A 18 6.26 -6.05 33.23
N LEU A 19 5.70 -4.86 33.13
CA LEU A 19 6.14 -3.81 32.22
C LEU A 19 6.76 -2.68 33.03
N ASP A 20 7.98 -2.29 32.69
CA ASP A 20 8.58 -1.02 33.12
C ASP A 20 8.50 -0.02 31.95
N PRO A 21 7.56 0.95 31.96
CA PRO A 21 7.41 1.90 30.88
C PRO A 21 8.60 2.87 30.73
N GLN A 22 9.37 3.11 31.81
CA GLN A 22 10.53 4.01 31.77
C GLN A 22 11.77 3.30 31.23
N ALA A 23 11.99 2.05 31.64
CA ALA A 23 13.08 1.23 31.09
C ALA A 23 12.76 0.67 29.70
N GLY A 24 11.49 0.70 29.30
CA GLY A 24 11.00 0.10 28.07
C GLY A 24 11.14 -1.42 28.04
N GLU A 25 11.07 -2.07 29.21
CA GLU A 25 11.28 -3.51 29.35
C GLU A 25 9.99 -4.24 29.70
N LEU A 26 9.67 -5.27 28.93
CA LEU A 26 8.66 -6.26 29.26
C LEU A 26 9.34 -7.52 29.81
N ARG A 27 8.86 -8.04 30.94
CA ARG A 27 9.32 -9.29 31.54
C ARG A 27 8.16 -10.26 31.68
N ARG A 28 8.45 -11.56 31.53
CA ARG A 28 7.53 -12.67 31.78
C ARG A 28 8.16 -13.59 32.82
N ASN A 29 7.53 -13.74 33.99
CA ASN A 29 8.09 -14.49 35.12
C ASN A 29 9.55 -14.10 35.43
N GLY A 30 9.87 -12.81 35.42
CA GLY A 30 11.21 -12.26 35.65
C GLY A 30 12.18 -12.35 34.46
N SER A 31 11.86 -13.09 33.40
CA SER A 31 12.69 -13.18 32.18
C SER A 31 12.33 -12.09 31.18
N ARG A 32 13.33 -11.41 30.60
CA ARG A 32 13.10 -10.34 29.61
C ARG A 32 12.46 -10.91 28.34
N VAL A 33 11.35 -10.31 27.91
CA VAL A 33 10.68 -10.58 26.64
C VAL A 33 11.10 -9.50 25.65
N ARG A 34 11.60 -9.91 24.49
CA ARG A 34 11.95 -8.96 23.43
C ARG A 34 10.67 -8.39 22.81
N LEU A 35 10.41 -7.11 23.07
CA LEU A 35 9.34 -6.36 22.45
C LEU A 35 9.94 -5.12 21.75
N GLN A 36 9.53 -4.87 20.51
CA GLN A 36 9.96 -3.69 19.77
C GLN A 36 9.29 -2.44 20.33
N GLU A 37 9.88 -1.27 20.07
CA GLU A 37 9.44 0.01 20.63
C GLU A 37 7.97 0.34 20.32
N GLN A 38 7.53 0.19 19.07
CA GLN A 38 6.14 0.48 18.68
C GLN A 38 5.10 -0.44 19.39
N PRO A 39 5.23 -1.78 19.35
CA PRO A 39 4.38 -2.68 20.13
C PRO A 39 4.37 -2.39 21.65
N LEU A 40 5.51 -1.97 22.20
CA LEU A 40 5.64 -1.59 23.59
C LEU A 40 4.84 -0.32 23.89
N GLN A 41 4.95 0.71 23.06
CA GLN A 41 4.17 1.94 23.21
C GLN A 41 2.66 1.67 23.09
N VAL A 42 2.24 0.80 22.16
CA VAL A 42 0.83 0.35 22.05
C VAL A 42 0.38 -0.29 23.37
N LEU A 43 1.17 -1.21 23.92
CA LEU A 43 0.87 -1.86 25.20
C LEU A 43 0.76 -0.84 26.33
N THR A 44 1.67 0.13 26.42
CA THR A 44 1.63 1.19 27.43
C THR A 44 0.33 1.97 27.36
N VAL A 45 -0.11 2.41 26.17
CA VAL A 45 -1.38 3.14 26.00
C VAL A 45 -2.58 2.29 26.41
N LEU A 46 -2.60 1.01 26.05
CA LEU A 46 -3.69 0.09 26.41
C LEU A 46 -3.76 -0.18 27.93
N LEU A 47 -2.61 -0.15 28.62
CA LEU A 47 -2.52 -0.34 30.07
C LEU A 47 -2.88 0.91 30.89
N GLU A 48 -2.95 2.10 30.27
CA GLU A 48 -3.43 3.32 30.95
C GLU A 48 -4.93 3.23 31.30
N ARG A 49 -5.72 2.53 30.47
CA ARG A 49 -7.17 2.37 30.63
C ARG A 49 -7.60 0.91 30.40
N PRO A 50 -7.22 -0.02 31.30
CA PRO A 50 -7.56 -1.43 31.15
C PRO A 50 -9.08 -1.62 31.16
N GLY A 51 -9.59 -2.47 30.25
CA GLY A 51 -11.02 -2.71 30.08
C GLY A 51 -11.76 -1.67 29.21
N GLU A 52 -11.14 -0.57 28.84
CA GLU A 52 -11.71 0.42 27.93
C GLU A 52 -11.25 0.20 26.47
N VAL A 53 -12.10 0.60 25.53
CA VAL A 53 -11.76 0.54 24.10
C VAL A 53 -10.98 1.80 23.74
N VAL A 54 -9.69 1.65 23.48
CA VAL A 54 -8.86 2.73 22.93
C VAL A 54 -9.08 2.79 21.42
N ALA A 55 -9.52 3.95 20.95
CA ALA A 55 -9.88 4.15 19.55
C ALA A 55 -8.63 4.21 18.65
N ARG A 56 -8.80 3.84 17.37
CA ARG A 56 -7.68 3.83 16.40
C ARG A 56 -7.08 5.23 16.21
N ASP A 57 -7.91 6.27 16.15
CA ASP A 57 -7.46 7.66 16.03
C ASP A 57 -6.72 8.17 17.27
N GLU A 58 -7.09 7.70 18.47
CA GLU A 58 -6.35 7.99 19.71
C GLU A 58 -4.97 7.31 19.69
N LEU A 59 -4.90 6.04 19.30
CA LEU A 59 -3.63 5.33 19.13
C LEU A 59 -2.74 6.01 18.07
N GLN A 60 -3.33 6.50 16.99
CA GLN A 60 -2.61 7.26 15.96
C GLN A 60 -1.92 8.48 16.55
N LYS A 61 -2.68 9.34 17.22
CA LYS A 61 -2.17 10.61 17.77
C LYS A 61 -1.08 10.39 18.82
N ARG A 62 -1.15 9.31 19.60
CA ARG A 62 -0.18 9.02 20.66
C ARG A 62 1.11 8.37 20.18
N LEU A 63 1.01 7.49 19.18
CA LEU A 63 2.16 6.71 18.69
C LEU A 63 2.89 7.40 17.54
N TRP A 64 2.18 8.22 16.77
CA TRP A 64 2.70 8.96 15.63
C TRP A 64 2.36 10.45 15.78
N PRO A 65 3.31 11.28 16.23
CA PRO A 65 3.17 12.73 16.20
C PRO A 65 2.84 13.21 14.79
N ALA A 66 2.20 14.38 14.67
CA ALA A 66 1.62 14.92 13.44
C ALA A 66 2.55 14.97 12.21
N ASP A 67 3.87 14.88 12.42
CA ASP A 67 4.90 14.91 11.37
C ASP A 67 5.40 13.52 10.93
N THR A 68 4.79 12.42 11.41
CA THR A 68 5.21 11.05 11.05
C THR A 68 4.34 10.46 9.94
N PHE A 69 4.87 10.38 8.72
CA PHE A 69 4.18 9.80 7.56
C PHE A 69 4.47 8.29 7.44
N VAL A 70 3.52 7.47 7.88
CA VAL A 70 3.52 6.00 7.69
C VAL A 70 2.13 5.52 7.30
N ASP A 71 2.02 4.35 6.66
CA ASP A 71 0.74 3.63 6.57
C ASP A 71 0.33 3.20 7.97
N PHE A 72 -0.53 4.01 8.59
CA PHE A 72 -0.95 3.86 9.97
C PHE A 72 -1.70 2.54 10.22
N ASP A 73 -2.59 2.15 9.32
CA ASP A 73 -3.37 0.93 9.51
C ASP A 73 -2.48 -0.31 9.39
N HIS A 74 -1.58 -0.31 8.41
CA HIS A 74 -0.61 -1.40 8.29
C HIS A 74 0.34 -1.46 9.49
N SER A 75 0.88 -0.32 9.93
CA SER A 75 1.84 -0.25 11.04
C SER A 75 1.19 -0.62 12.38
N LEU A 76 -0.03 -0.15 12.66
CA LEU A 76 -0.77 -0.50 13.87
C LEU A 76 -1.13 -1.99 13.90
N ASN A 77 -1.59 -2.55 12.78
CA ASN A 77 -1.88 -3.98 12.71
C ASN A 77 -0.62 -4.83 12.90
N ALA A 78 0.52 -4.42 12.32
CA ALA A 78 1.81 -5.09 12.53
C ALA A 78 2.29 -4.98 13.99
N ALA A 79 2.10 -3.82 14.63
CA ALA A 79 2.46 -3.62 16.03
C ALA A 79 1.61 -4.48 16.97
N ILE A 80 0.29 -4.54 16.75
CA ILE A 80 -0.63 -5.40 17.51
C ILE A 80 -0.30 -6.88 17.32
N ARG A 81 0.05 -7.31 16.11
CA ARG A 81 0.47 -8.69 15.85
C ARG A 81 1.72 -9.04 16.66
N ARG A 82 2.76 -8.21 16.60
CA ARG A 82 4.00 -8.40 17.38
C ARG A 82 3.76 -8.37 18.89
N LEU A 83 2.83 -7.53 19.34
CA LEU A 83 2.42 -7.49 20.74
C LEU A 83 1.77 -8.82 21.15
N ARG A 84 0.83 -9.34 20.35
CA ARG A 84 0.21 -10.65 20.60
C ARG A 84 1.22 -11.77 20.59
N ASP A 85 2.16 -11.78 19.65
CA ASP A 85 3.23 -12.78 19.59
C ASP A 85 4.08 -12.77 20.87
N ALA A 86 4.46 -11.58 21.36
CA ALA A 86 5.24 -11.43 22.60
C ALA A 86 4.46 -11.84 23.86
N LEU A 87 3.15 -11.61 23.88
CA LEU A 87 2.26 -11.99 24.98
C LEU A 87 1.79 -13.46 24.91
N GLY A 88 2.01 -14.15 23.78
CA GLY A 88 1.43 -15.45 23.51
C GLY A 88 -0.09 -15.42 23.42
N ASP A 89 -0.63 -14.34 22.83
CA ASP A 89 -2.06 -14.04 22.74
C ASP A 89 -2.64 -14.34 21.35
N SER A 90 -3.94 -14.59 21.25
CA SER A 90 -4.63 -14.91 19.98
C SER A 90 -5.68 -13.86 19.64
N ALA A 91 -5.82 -13.52 18.36
CA ALA A 91 -6.88 -12.62 17.90
C ALA A 91 -8.27 -13.27 17.92
N GLU A 92 -8.35 -14.60 17.76
CA GLU A 92 -9.61 -15.36 17.78
C GLU A 92 -10.09 -15.66 19.21
N HIS A 93 -9.14 -15.83 20.14
CA HIS A 93 -9.39 -16.14 21.54
C HIS A 93 -8.55 -15.21 22.44
N PRO A 94 -8.87 -13.89 22.50
CA PRO A 94 -8.03 -12.90 23.15
C PRO A 94 -8.04 -13.05 24.67
N ARG A 95 -6.84 -13.12 25.25
CA ARG A 95 -6.61 -13.11 26.71
C ARG A 95 -6.12 -11.75 27.20
N TYR A 96 -5.35 -11.04 26.38
CA TYR A 96 -4.79 -9.75 26.74
C TYR A 96 -5.34 -8.62 25.87
N VAL A 97 -5.33 -8.77 24.54
CA VAL A 97 -5.68 -7.70 23.59
C VAL A 97 -6.84 -8.12 22.68
N GLU A 98 -8.03 -7.57 22.92
CA GLU A 98 -9.22 -7.75 22.09
C GLU A 98 -9.24 -6.74 20.92
N THR A 99 -9.57 -7.22 19.72
CA THR A 99 -9.90 -6.33 18.59
C THR A 99 -11.41 -6.04 18.60
N VAL A 100 -11.79 -4.79 18.83
CA VAL A 100 -13.19 -4.36 18.74
C VAL A 100 -13.43 -3.82 17.33
N ALA A 101 -14.17 -4.60 16.53
CA ALA A 101 -14.39 -4.33 15.11
C ALA A 101 -14.82 -2.87 14.86
N ARG A 102 -14.08 -2.18 13.98
CA ARG A 102 -14.29 -0.77 13.57
C ARG A 102 -14.16 0.27 14.69
N ARG A 103 -13.78 -0.10 15.91
CA ARG A 103 -13.63 0.82 17.04
C ARG A 103 -12.18 0.96 17.49
N GLY A 104 -11.48 -0.13 17.70
CA GLY A 104 -10.11 -0.08 18.22
C GLY A 104 -9.70 -1.34 18.96
N TYR A 105 -8.92 -1.18 20.02
CA TYR A 105 -8.36 -2.27 20.80
C TYR A 105 -8.65 -2.09 22.29
N ARG A 106 -8.81 -3.20 23.00
CA ARG A 106 -9.10 -3.21 24.44
C ARG A 106 -8.18 -4.18 25.16
N PHE A 107 -7.65 -3.77 26.31
CA PHE A 107 -6.90 -4.64 27.20
C PHE A 107 -7.84 -5.37 28.15
N LEU A 108 -7.75 -6.70 28.24
CA LEU A 108 -8.70 -7.54 28.99
C LEU A 108 -8.19 -8.00 30.36
N ALA A 109 -6.87 -8.13 30.53
CA ALA A 109 -6.32 -8.69 31.75
C ALA A 109 -6.33 -7.66 32.90
N PRO A 110 -6.55 -8.09 34.16
CA PRO A 110 -6.42 -7.20 35.31
C PRO A 110 -5.00 -6.62 35.42
N VAL A 111 -4.92 -5.32 35.71
CA VAL A 111 -3.67 -4.56 35.88
C VAL A 111 -3.51 -4.16 37.35
N ASP A 112 -2.33 -4.36 37.93
CA ASP A 112 -2.00 -4.03 39.33
C ASP A 112 -2.96 -4.62 40.38
N GLY A 113 -3.62 -5.75 40.06
CA GLY A 113 -4.59 -6.38 40.97
C GLY A 113 -5.90 -5.61 41.15
N THR A 114 -6.17 -4.60 40.31
CA THR A 114 -7.48 -3.92 40.31
C THR A 114 -8.59 -4.88 39.87
N LYS A 115 -9.59 -5.06 40.73
CA LYS A 115 -10.78 -5.88 40.44
C LYS A 115 -11.58 -5.25 39.29
N GLN A 116 -11.98 -6.11 38.37
CA GLN A 116 -12.85 -5.87 37.22
C GLN A 116 -14.02 -4.93 37.54
N ALA A 117 -14.25 -3.90 36.73
CA ALA A 117 -15.55 -3.25 36.67
C ALA A 117 -16.54 -4.25 36.07
N GLU A 118 -17.52 -4.72 36.86
CA GLU A 118 -18.57 -5.62 36.40
C GLU A 118 -19.36 -4.97 35.24
N PRO A 119 -19.71 -5.73 34.20
CA PRO A 119 -20.63 -5.23 33.18
C PRO A 119 -22.03 -5.07 33.80
N VAL A 120 -22.51 -3.82 33.84
CA VAL A 120 -23.87 -3.47 34.29
C VAL A 120 -24.89 -4.23 33.42
N PRO A 121 -25.80 -5.04 34.00
CA PRO A 121 -26.76 -5.81 33.22
C PRO A 121 -27.93 -4.93 32.82
N VAL A 122 -28.19 -4.82 31.51
CA VAL A 122 -29.45 -4.27 30.99
C VAL A 122 -30.52 -5.36 31.11
N VAL A 123 -31.45 -5.18 32.04
CA VAL A 123 -32.61 -6.05 32.22
C VAL A 123 -33.52 -5.94 30.99
N THR A 124 -33.71 -7.04 30.27
CA THR A 124 -34.82 -7.18 29.32
C THR A 124 -35.64 -8.42 29.66
N LYS A 125 -36.96 -8.20 29.80
CA LYS A 125 -37.94 -9.15 30.30
C LYS A 125 -38.28 -10.16 29.19
N HIS A 126 -37.97 -11.44 29.39
CA HIS A 126 -38.27 -12.51 28.45
C HIS A 126 -39.77 -12.85 28.43
N ARG A 127 -40.40 -12.75 27.25
CA ARG A 127 -41.65 -13.45 26.92
C ARG A 127 -41.35 -14.38 25.76
N LYS A 128 -41.48 -15.69 26.00
CA LYS A 128 -41.15 -16.76 25.04
C LYS A 128 -42.18 -16.82 23.92
N TRP A 129 -41.75 -17.01 22.67
CA TRP A 129 -42.37 -17.78 21.56
C TRP A 129 -41.40 -17.85 20.34
N PRO A 130 -41.53 -18.82 19.41
CA PRO A 130 -40.40 -19.52 18.80
C PRO A 130 -39.86 -18.87 17.51
N ILE A 131 -38.54 -18.67 17.42
CA ILE A 131 -37.85 -18.11 16.24
C ILE A 131 -37.12 -19.25 15.52
N ALA A 132 -37.82 -19.98 14.65
CA ALA A 132 -37.16 -20.87 13.69
C ALA A 132 -37.31 -20.39 12.23
N LEU A 133 -38.27 -19.51 11.93
CA LEU A 133 -38.48 -19.01 10.56
C LEU A 133 -37.79 -17.66 10.25
N GLY A 134 -37.48 -16.86 11.28
CA GLY A 134 -36.90 -15.51 11.10
C GLY A 134 -35.41 -15.48 10.77
N ILE A 135 -34.65 -16.51 11.16
CA ILE A 135 -33.19 -16.55 11.00
C ILE A 135 -32.81 -16.68 9.52
N GLY A 136 -33.56 -17.47 8.73
CA GLY A 136 -33.28 -17.66 7.30
C GLY A 136 -33.43 -16.38 6.48
N VAL A 137 -34.46 -15.57 6.76
CA VAL A 137 -34.73 -14.31 6.04
C VAL A 137 -33.71 -13.23 6.41
N VAL A 138 -33.28 -13.16 7.67
CA VAL A 138 -32.23 -12.23 8.12
C VAL A 138 -30.86 -12.61 7.57
N LEU A 139 -30.54 -13.90 7.47
CA LEU A 139 -29.30 -14.36 6.84
C LEU A 139 -29.29 -14.07 5.34
N ALA A 140 -30.40 -14.31 4.63
CA ALA A 140 -30.52 -14.00 3.21
C ALA A 140 -30.42 -12.50 2.93
N MET A 141 -31.10 -11.66 3.72
CA MET A 141 -30.92 -10.21 3.63
C MET A 141 -29.51 -9.76 4.01
N GLY A 142 -28.88 -10.40 5.01
CA GLY A 142 -27.50 -10.13 5.40
C GLY A 142 -26.49 -10.45 4.29
N VAL A 143 -26.71 -11.52 3.54
CA VAL A 143 -25.89 -11.87 2.36
C VAL A 143 -26.13 -10.87 1.22
N VAL A 144 -27.38 -10.50 0.95
CA VAL A 144 -27.70 -9.51 -0.11
C VAL A 144 -27.14 -8.14 0.23
N VAL A 145 -27.32 -7.67 1.48
CA VAL A 145 -26.77 -6.39 1.97
C VAL A 145 -25.25 -6.45 2.05
N GLY A 146 -24.67 -7.57 2.50
CA GLY A 146 -23.23 -7.79 2.52
C GLY A 146 -22.62 -7.79 1.12
N PHE A 147 -23.27 -8.40 0.15
CA PHE A 147 -22.86 -8.40 -1.26
C PHE A 147 -23.01 -7.01 -1.88
N HIS A 148 -24.05 -6.26 -1.54
CA HIS A 148 -24.22 -4.88 -1.98
C HIS A 148 -23.24 -3.91 -1.30
N ALA A 149 -22.91 -4.12 -0.04
CA ALA A 149 -21.92 -3.34 0.70
C ALA A 149 -20.48 -3.65 0.23
N ALA A 150 -20.18 -4.91 -0.09
CA ALA A 150 -18.90 -5.31 -0.69
C ALA A 150 -18.74 -4.77 -2.12
N LYS A 151 -19.84 -4.65 -2.88
CA LYS A 151 -19.85 -3.94 -4.18
C LYS A 151 -19.79 -2.42 -4.04
N ARG A 152 -20.19 -1.83 -2.91
CA ARG A 152 -20.04 -0.40 -2.62
C ARG A 152 -18.59 -0.11 -2.23
N GLN A 153 -17.75 -0.05 -3.26
CA GLN A 153 -16.60 0.84 -3.41
C GLN A 153 -15.71 0.97 -2.16
N LEU A 154 -14.54 0.33 -2.24
CA LEU A 154 -13.32 0.80 -1.57
C LEU A 154 -13.05 2.23 -2.05
N SER A 155 -13.76 3.20 -1.48
CA SER A 155 -13.46 4.61 -1.63
C SER A 155 -12.23 4.88 -0.78
N VAL A 156 -11.06 4.48 -1.29
CA VAL A 156 -9.79 5.03 -0.81
C VAL A 156 -9.88 6.52 -1.11
N ARG A 157 -10.29 7.32 -0.14
CA ARG A 157 -10.18 8.77 -0.24
C ARG A 157 -8.69 9.05 -0.35
N PRO A 158 -8.19 9.64 -1.46
CA PRO A 158 -6.79 9.99 -1.54
C PRO A 158 -6.48 10.94 -0.39
N SER A 159 -5.66 10.51 0.57
CA SER A 159 -5.12 11.39 1.58
C SER A 159 -4.20 12.38 0.87
N SER A 160 -4.61 13.66 0.82
CA SER A 160 -3.87 14.79 0.25
C SER A 160 -3.26 14.57 -1.15
N VAL A 161 -3.92 15.07 -2.19
CA VAL A 161 -3.32 15.15 -3.53
C VAL A 161 -2.23 16.22 -3.51
N ARG A 162 -0.97 15.81 -3.65
CA ARG A 162 0.17 16.73 -3.80
C ARG A 162 0.49 16.90 -5.28
N ARG A 163 0.44 18.14 -5.77
CA ARG A 163 0.91 18.49 -7.12
C ARG A 163 2.43 18.30 -7.20
N ILE A 164 2.90 17.47 -8.13
CA ILE A 164 4.33 17.17 -8.30
C ILE A 164 4.98 17.93 -9.46
N THR A 165 4.24 18.37 -10.48
CA THR A 165 4.73 19.21 -11.58
C THR A 165 3.90 20.48 -11.71
N ALA A 166 4.53 21.60 -12.09
CA ALA A 166 3.88 22.91 -12.23
C ALA A 166 4.13 23.53 -13.60
N ASN A 167 4.00 22.73 -14.66
CA ASN A 167 4.27 23.18 -16.02
C ASN A 167 3.23 24.21 -16.51
N PRO A 168 3.66 25.16 -17.36
CA PRO A 168 2.76 26.12 -17.98
C PRO A 168 1.81 25.43 -18.97
N ALA A 169 0.65 26.04 -19.23
CA ALA A 169 -0.40 25.43 -20.07
C ALA A 169 0.08 25.17 -21.51
N GLU A 170 1.07 25.94 -21.98
CA GLU A 170 1.67 25.80 -23.28
C GLU A 170 2.60 24.58 -23.39
N ALA A 171 3.01 23.97 -22.28
CA ALA A 171 3.89 22.80 -22.22
C ALA A 171 3.38 21.77 -21.19
N PRO A 172 2.17 21.21 -21.40
CA PRO A 172 1.59 20.29 -20.44
C PRO A 172 2.41 19.00 -20.34
N VAL A 173 2.44 18.42 -19.13
CA VAL A 173 2.98 17.07 -18.92
C VAL A 173 1.87 16.07 -19.23
N LEU A 174 2.01 15.34 -20.32
CA LEU A 174 1.04 14.34 -20.76
C LEU A 174 1.40 12.94 -20.29
N ASN A 175 2.69 12.65 -20.15
CA ASN A 175 3.20 11.34 -19.76
C ASN A 175 4.25 11.50 -18.65
N GLY A 176 4.21 10.60 -17.68
CA GLY A 176 5.20 10.54 -16.60
C GLY A 176 5.13 9.24 -15.81
N THR A 177 6.26 8.82 -15.25
CA THR A 177 6.36 7.60 -14.45
C THR A 177 7.33 7.77 -13.30
N ILE A 178 6.97 7.24 -12.13
CA ILE A 178 7.75 7.36 -10.90
C ILE A 178 8.77 6.22 -10.84
N SER A 179 10.00 6.53 -10.42
CA SER A 179 11.06 5.54 -10.28
C SER A 179 10.70 4.46 -9.25
N PRO A 180 11.27 3.25 -9.36
CA PRO A 180 10.94 2.14 -8.45
C PRO A 180 11.21 2.46 -6.97
N ASP A 181 12.21 3.32 -6.70
CA ASP A 181 12.55 3.79 -5.35
C ASP A 181 11.73 5.01 -4.88
N GLY A 182 10.81 5.51 -5.71
CA GLY A 182 9.92 6.63 -5.41
C GLY A 182 10.59 8.00 -5.36
N LYS A 183 11.86 8.13 -5.74
CA LYS A 183 12.61 9.40 -5.62
C LYS A 183 12.44 10.33 -6.81
N TYR A 184 12.27 9.77 -8.00
CA TYR A 184 12.26 10.52 -9.26
C TYR A 184 10.93 10.38 -9.98
N LEU A 185 10.50 11.48 -10.59
CA LEU A 185 9.51 11.47 -11.66
C LEU A 185 10.26 11.65 -12.98
N ALA A 186 10.18 10.67 -13.87
CA ALA A 186 10.49 10.86 -15.28
C ALA A 186 9.25 11.40 -15.97
N PHE A 187 9.38 12.48 -16.74
CA PHE A 187 8.29 13.03 -17.53
C PHE A 187 8.83 13.71 -18.79
N SER A 188 7.96 13.93 -19.76
CA SER A 188 8.29 14.72 -20.95
C SER A 188 7.22 15.77 -21.23
N ASP A 189 7.65 16.82 -21.91
CA ASP A 189 6.79 17.84 -22.49
C ASP A 189 7.31 18.20 -23.90
N LYS A 190 6.75 19.25 -24.51
CA LYS A 190 7.16 19.68 -25.86
C LYS A 190 8.62 20.15 -25.96
N THR A 191 9.26 20.45 -24.83
CA THR A 191 10.62 21.00 -24.76
C THR A 191 11.67 19.94 -24.49
N GLY A 192 11.30 18.78 -23.93
CA GLY A 192 12.22 17.66 -23.80
C GLY A 192 11.79 16.61 -22.78
N PHE A 193 12.78 15.88 -22.29
CA PHE A 193 12.64 14.84 -21.28
C PHE A 193 13.37 15.25 -20.00
N TYR A 194 12.73 14.99 -18.85
CA TYR A 194 13.19 15.48 -17.57
C TYR A 194 13.11 14.42 -16.48
N LEU A 195 14.05 14.50 -15.54
CA LEU A 195 13.99 13.83 -14.25
C LEU A 195 13.79 14.86 -13.16
N ARG A 196 12.75 14.68 -12.35
CA ARG A 196 12.44 15.54 -11.22
C ARG A 196 12.56 14.80 -9.91
N LEU A 197 13.34 15.33 -8.97
CA LEU A 197 13.37 14.85 -7.60
C LEU A 197 12.05 15.20 -6.92
N ILE A 198 11.31 14.20 -6.47
CA ILE A 198 9.96 14.38 -5.91
C ILE A 198 10.01 15.17 -4.59
N ASN A 199 11.06 14.98 -3.79
CA ASN A 199 11.19 15.63 -2.48
C ASN A 199 11.54 17.11 -2.58
N THR A 200 12.58 17.45 -3.35
CA THR A 200 13.08 18.83 -3.47
C THR A 200 12.34 19.63 -4.55
N GLY A 201 11.76 18.94 -5.54
CA GLY A 201 11.21 19.58 -6.73
C GLY A 201 12.29 20.09 -7.69
N GLU A 202 13.54 19.65 -7.55
CA GLU A 202 14.60 19.92 -8.51
C GLU A 202 14.35 19.14 -9.80
N THR A 203 14.51 19.79 -10.96
CA THR A 203 14.27 19.19 -12.28
C THR A 203 15.54 19.28 -13.12
N HIS A 204 15.98 18.15 -13.66
CA HIS A 204 17.12 18.06 -14.55
C HIS A 204 16.69 17.57 -15.94
N PRO A 205 17.12 18.21 -17.03
CA PRO A 205 16.93 17.68 -18.37
C PRO A 205 17.81 16.45 -18.57
N VAL A 206 17.30 15.45 -19.30
CA VAL A 206 18.09 14.32 -19.79
C VAL A 206 18.40 14.55 -21.26
N SER A 207 19.69 14.58 -21.60
CA SER A 207 20.13 14.82 -22.97
C SER A 207 19.85 13.61 -23.85
N LEU A 208 18.94 13.80 -24.82
CA LEU A 208 18.58 12.83 -25.85
C LEU A 208 18.91 13.39 -27.25
N PRO A 209 19.08 12.53 -28.28
CA PRO A 209 19.36 12.98 -29.63
C PRO A 209 18.29 13.96 -30.16
N PRO A 210 18.68 14.96 -30.99
CA PRO A 210 17.73 15.88 -31.59
C PRO A 210 16.60 15.15 -32.34
N GLY A 211 15.36 15.55 -32.08
CA GLY A 211 14.17 14.97 -32.71
C GLY A 211 13.64 13.69 -32.07
N PHE A 212 14.38 13.08 -31.14
CA PHE A 212 13.89 11.93 -30.38
C PHE A 212 12.87 12.40 -29.34
N LYS A 213 11.62 11.92 -29.47
CA LYS A 213 10.52 12.29 -28.57
C LYS A 213 10.18 11.12 -27.66
N ALA A 214 10.77 11.14 -26.47
CA ALA A 214 10.53 10.11 -25.46
C ALA A 214 9.20 10.33 -24.73
N GLU A 215 8.33 9.34 -24.75
CA GLU A 215 7.21 9.20 -23.83
C GLU A 215 7.55 8.17 -22.74
N PRO A 216 7.85 8.58 -21.49
CA PRO A 216 8.23 7.66 -20.43
C PRO A 216 7.09 6.70 -20.10
N ALA A 217 7.36 5.39 -20.10
CA ALA A 217 6.35 4.37 -19.85
C ALA A 217 6.65 3.56 -18.58
N SER A 218 7.84 2.97 -18.47
CA SER A 218 8.15 2.05 -17.38
C SER A 218 9.63 2.03 -17.04
N TRP A 219 9.96 2.05 -15.76
CA TRP A 219 11.34 1.97 -15.28
C TRP A 219 11.82 0.53 -15.20
N PHE A 220 13.10 0.30 -15.49
CA PHE A 220 13.76 -0.93 -15.05
C PHE A 220 13.93 -0.90 -13.52
N PRO A 221 13.88 -2.06 -12.83
CA PRO A 221 14.01 -2.12 -11.37
C PRO A 221 15.32 -1.53 -10.83
N ASN A 222 16.36 -1.47 -11.66
CA ASN A 222 17.65 -0.87 -11.31
C ASN A 222 17.62 0.66 -11.19
N GLY A 223 16.57 1.34 -11.67
CA GLY A 223 16.45 2.80 -11.64
C GLY A 223 17.43 3.56 -12.53
N ALA A 224 18.25 2.88 -13.34
CA ALA A 224 19.22 3.51 -14.24
C ALA A 224 18.68 3.68 -15.67
N HIS A 225 17.70 2.86 -16.05
CA HIS A 225 17.12 2.83 -17.38
C HIS A 225 15.60 2.85 -17.31
N LEU A 226 14.97 3.35 -18.37
CA LEU A 226 13.53 3.26 -18.55
C LEU A 226 13.16 2.98 -20.00
N LEU A 227 12.01 2.34 -20.19
CA LEU A 227 11.38 2.16 -21.48
C LEU A 227 10.54 3.38 -21.84
N THR A 228 10.60 3.72 -23.11
CA THR A 228 9.87 4.80 -23.74
C THR A 228 9.30 4.36 -25.08
N THR A 229 8.22 5.01 -25.50
CA THR A 229 7.67 4.86 -26.84
C THR A 229 8.08 6.06 -27.69
N TRP A 230 8.47 5.83 -28.94
CA TRP A 230 8.76 6.89 -29.90
C TRP A 230 8.32 6.50 -31.31
N VAL A 231 7.68 7.43 -32.00
CA VAL A 231 7.32 7.34 -33.42
C VAL A 231 8.35 8.14 -34.22
N ALA A 232 9.23 7.44 -34.96
CA ALA A 232 10.34 8.08 -35.68
C ALA A 232 9.89 8.88 -36.91
N GLY A 233 8.73 8.54 -37.50
CA GLY A 233 8.19 9.27 -38.64
C GLY A 233 6.67 9.06 -38.81
N PRO A 234 5.99 9.90 -39.62
CA PRO A 234 4.52 9.89 -39.73
C PRO A 234 3.89 8.58 -40.23
N LYS A 235 4.67 7.71 -40.87
CA LYS A 235 4.24 6.42 -41.42
C LYS A 235 4.87 5.22 -40.70
N GLU A 236 5.72 5.48 -39.71
CA GLU A 236 6.35 4.41 -38.95
C GLU A 236 5.48 4.05 -37.74
N PRO A 237 5.38 2.76 -37.38
CA PRO A 237 4.73 2.38 -36.13
C PRO A 237 5.52 2.96 -34.94
N PRO A 238 4.87 3.10 -33.78
CA PRO A 238 5.60 3.37 -32.54
C PRO A 238 6.58 2.24 -32.27
N GLY A 239 7.82 2.59 -31.92
CA GLY A 239 8.83 1.65 -31.46
C GLY A 239 9.04 1.72 -29.95
N ILE A 240 9.55 0.64 -29.38
CA ILE A 240 9.93 0.57 -27.96
C ILE A 240 11.44 0.80 -27.86
N TRP A 241 11.82 1.76 -27.02
CA TRP A 241 13.20 2.17 -26.82
C TRP A 241 13.55 2.16 -25.34
N GLU A 242 14.79 1.84 -25.04
CA GLU A 242 15.41 2.02 -23.73
C GLU A 242 16.26 3.28 -23.74
N ILE A 243 16.10 4.11 -22.72
CA ILE A 243 16.93 5.30 -22.48
C ILE A 243 17.56 5.22 -21.09
N SER A 244 18.75 5.80 -20.96
CA SER A 244 19.44 5.97 -19.68
C SER A 244 19.00 7.26 -19.00
N THR A 245 18.89 7.22 -17.68
CA THR A 245 18.65 8.43 -16.86
C THR A 245 19.78 9.44 -16.95
N MET A 246 20.98 9.00 -17.32
CA MET A 246 22.15 9.84 -17.54
C MET A 246 22.20 10.43 -18.96
N GLY A 247 21.22 10.10 -19.82
CA GLY A 247 21.16 10.51 -21.22
C GLY A 247 22.01 9.64 -22.14
N GLY A 248 22.25 10.14 -23.35
CA GLY A 248 22.98 9.43 -24.40
C GLY A 248 22.08 8.83 -25.47
N ALA A 249 22.62 7.89 -26.24
CA ALA A 249 21.92 7.29 -27.37
C ALA A 249 20.85 6.28 -26.89
N PRO A 250 19.58 6.40 -27.31
CA PRO A 250 18.55 5.41 -27.05
C PRO A 250 18.88 4.07 -27.72
N ARG A 251 18.58 2.96 -27.04
CA ARG A 251 18.68 1.61 -27.59
C ARG A 251 17.29 1.14 -28.03
N LYS A 252 17.14 0.74 -29.29
CA LYS A 252 15.87 0.14 -29.76
C LYS A 252 15.70 -1.26 -29.17
N ILE A 253 14.52 -1.55 -28.63
CA ILE A 253 14.13 -2.86 -28.10
C ILE A 253 13.21 -3.60 -29.08
N ALA A 254 12.24 -2.88 -29.66
CA ALA A 254 11.32 -3.44 -30.64
C ALA A 254 11.00 -2.41 -31.73
N ASP A 255 10.93 -2.86 -32.99
CA ASP A 255 10.57 -2.03 -34.15
C ASP A 255 9.11 -1.60 -34.17
N SER A 256 8.23 -2.34 -33.47
CA SER A 256 6.83 -2.01 -33.33
C SER A 256 6.32 -2.37 -31.93
N GLY A 257 5.66 -1.41 -31.28
CA GLY A 257 5.01 -1.60 -29.99
C GLY A 257 4.80 -0.28 -29.24
N ALA A 258 3.80 -0.25 -28.38
CA ALA A 258 3.45 0.88 -27.53
C ALA A 258 3.14 0.42 -26.09
N ASN A 259 3.14 1.40 -25.18
CA ASN A 259 2.83 1.24 -23.76
C ASN A 259 3.61 0.10 -23.07
N PRO A 260 4.95 0.05 -23.20
CA PRO A 260 5.75 -1.02 -22.64
C PRO A 260 5.78 -0.96 -21.11
N SER A 261 5.78 -2.14 -20.48
CA SER A 261 5.79 -2.31 -19.03
C SER A 261 6.82 -3.39 -18.65
N VAL A 262 7.82 -3.01 -17.86
CA VAL A 262 8.87 -3.92 -17.38
C VAL A 262 8.36 -4.69 -16.17
N SER A 263 8.64 -5.99 -16.10
CA SER A 263 8.33 -6.81 -14.93
C SER A 263 9.14 -6.38 -13.69
N PRO A 264 8.63 -6.56 -12.46
CA PRO A 264 9.34 -6.16 -11.24
C PRO A 264 10.71 -6.83 -11.05
N ASP A 265 10.93 -8.00 -11.65
CA ASP A 265 12.22 -8.70 -11.65
C ASP A 265 13.13 -8.28 -12.83
N GLY A 266 12.67 -7.40 -13.71
CA GLY A 266 13.42 -6.80 -14.79
C GLY A 266 13.65 -7.69 -16.00
N LYS A 267 13.01 -8.86 -16.08
CA LYS A 267 13.29 -9.87 -17.11
C LYS A 267 12.36 -9.81 -18.31
N LEU A 268 11.12 -9.35 -18.13
CA LEU A 268 10.10 -9.38 -19.15
C LEU A 268 9.56 -7.99 -19.43
N ILE A 269 9.10 -7.79 -20.66
CA ILE A 269 8.43 -6.58 -21.11
C ILE A 269 7.08 -6.99 -21.71
N ALA A 270 5.99 -6.47 -21.13
CA ALA A 270 4.67 -6.54 -21.71
C ALA A 270 4.42 -5.28 -22.54
N TYR A 271 3.81 -5.41 -23.71
CA TYR A 271 3.54 -4.27 -24.59
C TYR A 271 2.35 -4.55 -25.52
N ILE A 272 1.85 -3.50 -26.15
CA ILE A 272 0.79 -3.58 -27.14
C ILE A 272 1.43 -3.46 -28.53
N ALA A 273 1.20 -4.45 -29.38
CA ALA A 273 1.57 -4.40 -30.79
C ALA A 273 0.33 -4.20 -31.65
N HIS A 274 0.50 -3.64 -32.86
CA HIS A 274 -0.56 -3.56 -33.84
C HIS A 274 -0.27 -4.51 -35.00
N SER A 275 -1.23 -5.39 -35.27
CA SER A 275 -1.24 -6.23 -36.47
C SER A 275 -2.23 -5.65 -37.49
N SER A 276 -2.27 -6.23 -38.70
CA SER A 276 -3.31 -5.92 -39.68
C SER A 276 -4.72 -6.26 -39.21
N ALA A 277 -4.86 -7.15 -38.22
CA ALA A 277 -6.14 -7.60 -37.71
C ALA A 277 -6.63 -6.79 -36.50
N GLY A 278 -5.76 -6.03 -35.84
CA GLY A 278 -6.08 -5.23 -34.65
C GLY A 278 -4.94 -5.18 -33.63
N PRO A 279 -5.18 -4.57 -32.46
CA PRO A 279 -4.22 -4.53 -31.37
C PRO A 279 -4.09 -5.91 -30.71
N GLU A 280 -2.87 -6.24 -30.31
CA GLU A 280 -2.51 -7.50 -29.68
C GLU A 280 -1.63 -7.23 -28.46
N MET A 281 -1.77 -8.05 -27.42
CA MET A 281 -0.92 -7.99 -26.24
C MET A 281 0.21 -9.00 -26.34
N TRP A 282 1.44 -8.52 -26.17
CA TRP A 282 2.65 -9.30 -26.37
C TRP A 282 3.57 -9.22 -25.15
N VAL A 283 4.41 -10.25 -25.00
CA VAL A 283 5.48 -10.31 -24.03
C VAL A 283 6.78 -10.68 -24.73
N MET A 284 7.88 -10.03 -24.33
CA MET A 284 9.23 -10.34 -24.77
C MET A 284 10.20 -10.31 -23.59
N GLN A 285 11.41 -10.82 -23.80
CA GLN A 285 12.52 -10.66 -22.85
C GLN A 285 12.98 -9.20 -22.81
N ALA A 286 13.60 -8.79 -21.70
CA ALA A 286 14.05 -7.42 -21.47
C ALA A 286 15.07 -6.90 -22.50
N ASP A 287 15.77 -7.80 -23.18
CA ASP A 287 16.70 -7.47 -24.26
C ASP A 287 16.02 -7.25 -25.62
N GLY A 288 14.73 -7.57 -25.73
CA GLY A 288 13.92 -7.51 -26.96
C GLY A 288 13.71 -8.87 -27.63
N GLN A 289 14.28 -9.95 -27.08
CA GLN A 289 14.20 -11.28 -27.70
C GLN A 289 12.93 -12.05 -27.35
N SER A 290 12.66 -13.08 -28.14
CA SER A 290 11.55 -14.03 -27.94
C SER A 290 10.17 -13.36 -27.75
N PRO A 291 9.77 -12.41 -28.62
CA PRO A 291 8.44 -11.83 -28.56
C PRO A 291 7.40 -12.92 -28.87
N HIS A 292 6.38 -13.01 -28.04
CA HIS A 292 5.24 -13.89 -28.26
C HIS A 292 3.94 -13.23 -27.80
N LYS A 293 2.88 -13.50 -28.54
CA LYS A 293 1.54 -13.00 -28.25
C LYS A 293 0.95 -13.74 -27.06
N ILE A 294 0.30 -13.00 -26.17
CA ILE A 294 -0.39 -13.55 -24.99
C ILE A 294 -1.90 -13.30 -25.01
N ALA A 295 -2.37 -12.30 -25.76
CA ALA A 295 -3.79 -12.09 -25.99
C ALA A 295 -4.04 -11.31 -27.30
N ASP A 296 -5.18 -11.57 -27.94
CA ASP A 296 -5.77 -10.75 -29.00
C ASP A 296 -7.29 -10.63 -28.79
N ASP A 297 -7.87 -9.56 -29.33
CA ASP A 297 -9.32 -9.36 -29.44
C ASP A 297 -9.57 -8.29 -30.50
N PHE A 298 -9.87 -8.71 -31.74
CA PHE A 298 -9.97 -7.81 -32.90
C PHE A 298 -11.13 -6.81 -32.84
N GLU A 299 -12.04 -6.98 -31.89
CA GLU A 299 -13.16 -6.06 -31.65
C GLU A 299 -12.92 -5.13 -30.45
N ALA A 300 -11.77 -5.25 -29.79
CA ALA A 300 -11.43 -4.48 -28.60
C ALA A 300 -10.11 -3.73 -28.74
N GLU A 301 -10.04 -2.57 -28.10
CA GLU A 301 -8.78 -1.88 -27.83
C GLU A 301 -8.19 -2.38 -26.52
N PHE A 302 -6.87 -2.51 -26.46
CA PHE A 302 -6.14 -2.82 -25.23
C PHE A 302 -5.67 -1.54 -24.55
N GLY A 303 -5.91 -1.43 -23.24
CA GLY A 303 -5.24 -0.44 -22.40
C GLY A 303 -3.87 -0.91 -21.93
N PRO A 304 -3.06 -0.02 -21.32
CA PRO A 304 -1.74 -0.35 -20.80
C PRO A 304 -1.76 -1.55 -19.85
N ALA A 305 -0.75 -2.40 -19.97
CA ALA A 305 -0.56 -3.58 -19.14
C ALA A 305 0.29 -3.27 -17.90
N THR A 306 -0.02 -3.89 -16.76
CA THR A 306 0.79 -3.82 -15.55
C THR A 306 1.06 -5.19 -14.97
N TRP A 307 2.26 -5.39 -14.43
CA TRP A 307 2.68 -6.66 -13.85
C TRP A 307 2.25 -6.76 -12.38
N SER A 308 1.92 -7.98 -11.95
CA SER A 308 1.81 -8.28 -10.52
C SER A 308 3.17 -8.12 -9.83
N PRO A 309 3.23 -7.78 -8.52
CA PRO A 309 4.50 -7.59 -7.80
C PRO A 309 5.43 -8.81 -7.81
N ASP A 310 4.88 -10.01 -7.97
CA ASP A 310 5.63 -11.27 -8.08
C ASP A 310 6.07 -11.63 -9.50
N ALA A 311 5.82 -10.74 -10.47
CA ALA A 311 6.14 -10.89 -11.91
C ALA A 311 5.45 -12.08 -12.61
N ARG A 312 4.38 -12.65 -12.04
CA ARG A 312 3.72 -13.85 -12.58
C ARG A 312 2.50 -13.57 -13.44
N ASN A 313 1.83 -12.44 -13.22
CA ASN A 313 0.57 -12.11 -13.87
C ASN A 313 0.64 -10.72 -14.49
N ILE A 314 -0.16 -10.52 -15.53
CA ILE A 314 -0.36 -9.23 -16.17
C ILE A 314 -1.82 -8.85 -16.01
N ALA A 315 -2.08 -7.66 -15.50
CA ALA A 315 -3.39 -7.04 -15.49
C ALA A 315 -3.47 -6.00 -16.62
N TYR A 316 -4.57 -6.03 -17.36
CA TYR A 316 -4.86 -5.08 -18.42
C TYR A 316 -6.37 -4.84 -18.49
N VAL A 317 -6.75 -3.76 -19.15
CA VAL A 317 -8.15 -3.45 -19.47
C VAL A 317 -8.35 -3.55 -20.97
N LYS A 318 -9.55 -3.94 -21.40
CA LYS A 318 -9.94 -3.91 -22.80
C LYS A 318 -11.26 -3.18 -22.97
N PHE A 319 -11.38 -2.43 -24.06
CA PHE A 319 -12.56 -1.60 -24.35
C PHE A 319 -13.15 -2.04 -25.68
N LYS A 320 -14.45 -2.36 -25.69
CA LYS A 320 -15.21 -2.56 -26.93
C LYS A 320 -16.08 -1.35 -27.16
N TYR A 321 -15.99 -0.75 -28.34
CA TYR A 321 -16.92 0.28 -28.75
C TYR A 321 -18.18 -0.39 -29.26
N HIS A 322 -19.29 -0.16 -28.56
CA HIS A 322 -20.62 -0.46 -29.10
C HIS A 322 -21.15 0.81 -29.78
N PRO A 323 -21.60 0.71 -31.04
CA PRO A 323 -22.06 1.85 -31.83
C PRO A 323 -23.30 2.53 -31.27
#